data_AF-A0A6J5VPM8-F1
#
_entry.id   AF-A0A6J5VPM8-F1
#
_cell.length_a   1.000
_cell.length_b   1.000
_cell.length_c   1.000
_cell.angle_alpha   90.00
_cell.angle_beta   90.00
_cell.angle_gamma   90.00
#
_symmetry.space_group_name_H-M   'P 1'
#
loop_
_entity.id
_entity.type
_entity.pdbx_description
1 polymer ?
#
loop_
_entity_poly.entity_id
_entity_poly.type
_entity_poly.pdbx_seq_one_letter_code
_entity_poly.pdbx_strand_id
1 'polypeptide(L)'
;MKFGRADTEFMKWRWKPDACCELPLFDATQFLELVRGKSLAFLGDSLEKNQMQSLLCLFASVTYTEDISHKYSSNTDYFKRYVYHDYNFTIATLWSPYLVKSRDADPSGNDINSIMSLYLDELDEACMANSGRTIRLCDRLSRTMVLPDTDIPRT
;
A
#
# COMPACT_ATOMS: atom_id res chain seq x y z
N MET A 1 24.60 4.86 3.92
CA MET A 1 23.23 4.99 3.34
C MET A 1 23.21 6.15 2.35
N LYS A 2 22.29 6.14 1.37
CA LYS A 2 22.20 7.16 0.31
C LYS A 2 21.92 8.59 0.83
N PHE A 3 21.24 8.73 1.97
CA PHE A 3 20.81 10.02 2.52
C PHE A 3 21.56 10.44 3.80
N GLY A 4 22.83 10.06 3.94
CA GLY A 4 23.71 10.64 4.98
C GLY A 4 23.52 10.12 6.42
N ARG A 5 22.51 9.28 6.70
CA ARG A 5 22.39 8.60 7.99
C ARG A 5 23.57 7.64 8.22
N ALA A 6 24.31 7.86 9.30
CA ALA A 6 25.54 7.14 9.63
C ALA A 6 25.32 5.92 10.55
N ASP A 7 24.31 5.97 11.42
CA ASP A 7 23.97 4.86 12.32
C ASP A 7 23.25 3.73 11.57
N THR A 8 23.60 2.49 11.85
CA THR A 8 23.04 1.29 11.19
C THR A 8 22.33 0.34 12.15
N GLU A 9 22.36 0.62 13.45
CA GLU A 9 21.82 -0.26 14.49
C GLU A 9 20.31 -0.50 14.35
N PHE A 10 19.57 0.47 13.80
CA PHE A 10 18.13 0.31 13.56
C PHE A 10 17.80 -0.85 12.61
N MET A 11 18.72 -1.25 11.72
CA MET A 11 18.52 -2.36 10.79
C MET A 11 18.67 -3.74 11.46
N LYS A 12 19.18 -3.79 12.70
CA LYS A 12 19.39 -5.04 13.44
C LYS A 12 18.19 -5.43 14.31
N TRP A 13 17.18 -4.58 14.40
CA TRP A 13 15.99 -4.85 15.19
C TRP A 13 15.09 -5.87 14.50
N ARG A 14 14.61 -6.83 15.28
CA ARG A 14 13.63 -7.82 14.84
C ARG A 14 12.50 -7.87 15.85
N TRP A 15 11.27 -7.80 15.36
CA TRP A 15 10.10 -7.99 16.21
C TRP A 15 10.02 -9.45 16.67
N LYS A 16 9.81 -9.66 17.98
CA LYS A 16 9.63 -10.97 18.61
C LYS A 16 8.28 -10.98 19.33
N PRO A 17 7.37 -11.91 19.00
CA PRO A 17 6.12 -12.08 19.74
C PRO A 17 6.39 -12.55 21.18
N ASP A 18 5.51 -12.18 22.12
CA ASP A 18 5.61 -12.61 23.53
C ASP A 18 5.27 -14.10 23.73
N ALA A 19 4.50 -14.69 22.82
CA ALA A 19 4.23 -16.12 22.82
C ALA A 19 5.53 -16.90 22.52
N CYS A 20 5.64 -18.13 23.03
CA CYS A 20 6.81 -19.03 23.00
C CYS A 20 7.30 -19.44 21.58
N CYS A 21 6.89 -18.75 20.53
CA CYS A 21 7.17 -19.10 19.14
C CYS A 21 8.19 -18.12 18.54
N GLU A 22 9.27 -18.66 17.99
CA GLU A 22 10.16 -17.88 17.14
C GLU A 22 9.52 -17.71 15.76
N LEU A 23 9.43 -16.47 15.29
CA LEU A 23 9.04 -16.20 13.91
C LEU A 23 10.12 -16.81 12.99
N PRO A 24 9.77 -17.58 11.94
CA PRO A 24 10.76 -18.06 10.99
C PRO A 24 11.42 -16.87 10.26
N LEU A 25 12.62 -17.10 9.73
CA LEU A 25 13.24 -16.14 8.82
C LEU A 25 12.41 -16.05 7.55
N PHE A 26 12.35 -14.85 6.97
CA PHE A 26 11.62 -14.64 5.73
C PHE A 26 12.33 -15.34 4.57
N ASP A 27 11.62 -16.23 3.88
CA ASP A 27 12.06 -16.89 2.66
C ASP A 27 11.29 -16.33 1.46
N ALA A 28 11.98 -15.55 0.64
CA ALA A 28 11.41 -14.90 -0.54
C ALA A 28 10.91 -15.92 -1.58
N THR A 29 11.61 -17.04 -1.76
CA THR A 29 11.23 -18.08 -2.71
C THR A 29 9.95 -18.77 -2.26
N GLN A 30 9.88 -19.16 -0.97
CA GLN A 30 8.68 -19.78 -0.41
C GLN A 30 7.48 -18.83 -0.49
N PHE A 31 7.67 -17.54 -0.22
CA PHE A 31 6.61 -16.55 -0.37
C PHE A 31 6.12 -16.46 -1.82
N LEU A 32 7.03 -16.32 -2.79
CA LEU A 32 6.69 -16.21 -4.22
C LEU A 32 5.98 -17.47 -4.75
N GLU A 33 6.35 -18.65 -4.28
CA GLU A 33 5.63 -19.90 -4.57
C GLU A 33 4.21 -19.90 -3.99
N LEU A 34 4.03 -19.42 -2.75
CA LEU A 34 2.72 -19.32 -2.12
C LEU A 34 1.77 -18.38 -2.89
N VAL A 35 2.32 -17.30 -3.46
CA VAL A 35 1.55 -16.30 -4.24
C VAL A 35 1.57 -16.54 -5.75
N ARG A 36 2.08 -17.69 -6.20
CA ARG A 36 2.14 -18.04 -7.62
C ARG A 36 0.75 -17.98 -8.27
N GLY A 37 0.64 -17.28 -9.40
CA GLY A 37 -0.62 -17.11 -10.13
C GLY A 37 -1.66 -16.24 -9.42
N LYS A 38 -1.26 -15.49 -8.38
CA LYS A 38 -2.10 -14.54 -7.65
C LYS A 38 -1.68 -13.10 -7.90
N SER A 39 -2.48 -12.18 -7.41
CA SER A 39 -2.15 -10.76 -7.37
C SER A 39 -2.18 -10.26 -5.94
N LEU A 40 -1.27 -9.36 -5.58
CA LEU A 40 -1.24 -8.66 -4.30
C LEU A 40 -1.40 -7.16 -4.56
N ALA A 41 -2.41 -6.55 -3.96
CA ALA A 41 -2.66 -5.12 -4.07
C ALA A 41 -2.51 -4.47 -2.69
N PHE A 42 -1.65 -3.47 -2.62
CA PHE A 42 -1.54 -2.54 -1.50
C PHE A 42 -2.44 -1.35 -1.79
N LEU A 43 -3.44 -1.11 -0.93
CA LEU A 43 -4.38 -0.01 -1.06
C LEU A 43 -4.20 0.91 0.13
N GLY A 44 -3.93 2.18 -0.12
CA GLY A 44 -3.75 3.14 0.96
C GLY A 44 -2.95 4.37 0.56
N ASP A 45 -2.15 4.83 1.50
CA ASP A 45 -1.37 6.05 1.43
C ASP A 45 0.12 5.79 1.15
N SER A 46 1.00 6.70 1.60
CA SER A 46 2.44 6.59 1.41
C SER A 46 3.07 5.45 2.22
N LEU A 47 2.44 5.03 3.32
CA LEU A 47 2.95 3.94 4.15
C LEU A 47 2.84 2.60 3.45
N GLU A 48 1.74 2.33 2.76
CA GLU A 48 1.53 1.11 1.99
C GLU A 48 2.46 1.05 0.79
N LYS A 49 2.77 2.20 0.18
CA LYS A 49 3.85 2.30 -0.81
C LYS A 49 5.20 1.88 -0.22
N ASN A 50 5.52 2.32 1.00
CA ASN A 50 6.76 1.93 1.68
C ASN A 50 6.77 0.42 1.98
N GLN A 51 5.65 -0.15 2.44
CA GLN A 51 5.53 -1.59 2.68
C GLN A 51 5.74 -2.41 1.39
N MET A 52 5.12 -1.98 0.29
CA MET A 52 5.31 -2.60 -1.02
C MET A 52 6.78 -2.54 -1.45
N GLN A 53 7.41 -1.36 -1.35
CA GLN A 53 8.83 -1.19 -1.71
C GLN A 53 9.75 -2.08 -0.86
N SER A 54 9.50 -2.17 0.45
CA SER A 54 10.23 -3.08 1.34
C SER A 54 10.12 -4.53 0.85
N LEU A 55 8.92 -4.96 0.46
CA LEU A 55 8.69 -6.33 -0.04
C LEU A 55 9.37 -6.58 -1.40
N LEU A 56 9.36 -5.61 -2.31
CA LEU A 56 10.09 -5.69 -3.58
C LEU A 56 11.59 -5.87 -3.36
N CYS A 57 12.18 -5.17 -2.38
CA CYS A 57 13.59 -5.33 -2.02
C CYS A 57 13.90 -6.75 -1.49
N LEU A 58 12.97 -7.38 -0.77
CA LEU A 58 13.14 -8.77 -0.32
C LEU A 58 13.13 -9.74 -1.51
N PHE A 59 12.22 -9.53 -2.47
CA PHE A 59 12.13 -10.36 -3.67
C PHE A 59 13.30 -10.21 -4.64
N ALA A 60 13.97 -9.05 -4.64
CA ALA A 60 15.14 -8.80 -5.48
C ALA A 60 16.31 -9.76 -5.22
N SER A 61 16.30 -10.49 -4.10
CA SER A 61 17.25 -11.57 -3.81
C SER A 61 17.04 -12.84 -4.67
N VAL A 62 15.85 -13.02 -5.25
CA VAL A 62 15.44 -14.23 -5.98
C VAL A 62 15.20 -13.95 -7.46
N THR A 63 14.49 -12.88 -7.78
CA THR A 63 14.09 -12.58 -9.17
C THR A 63 13.88 -11.09 -9.39
N TYR A 64 14.02 -10.67 -10.65
CA TYR A 64 13.70 -9.32 -11.09
C TYR A 64 12.24 -9.18 -11.51
N THR A 65 11.76 -7.94 -11.50
CA THR A 65 10.41 -7.55 -11.92
C THR A 65 10.42 -6.74 -13.20
N GLU A 66 9.33 -6.82 -13.96
CA GLU A 66 8.99 -5.79 -14.97
C GLU A 66 8.05 -4.74 -14.36
N ASP A 67 8.39 -3.45 -14.49
CA ASP A 67 7.46 -2.35 -14.21
C ASP A 67 6.51 -2.17 -15.41
N ILE A 68 5.22 -2.43 -15.18
CA ILE A 68 4.16 -2.31 -16.19
C ILE A 68 3.20 -1.15 -15.91
N SER A 69 3.57 -0.23 -15.01
CA SER A 69 2.69 0.84 -14.52
C SER A 69 2.16 1.72 -15.65
N HIS A 70 3.01 2.05 -16.63
CA HIS A 70 2.66 2.87 -17.79
C HIS A 70 1.57 2.25 -18.68
N LYS A 71 1.34 0.94 -18.60
CA LYS A 71 0.27 0.26 -19.37
C LYS A 71 -1.12 0.55 -18.79
N TYR A 72 -1.22 1.00 -17.53
CA TYR A 72 -2.49 1.14 -16.80
C TYR A 72 -2.76 2.54 -16.25
N SER A 73 -1.74 3.39 -16.11
CA SER A 73 -1.91 4.76 -15.61
C SER A 73 -0.95 5.72 -16.29
N SER A 74 -1.45 6.91 -16.64
CA SER A 74 -0.62 8.05 -17.05
C SER A 74 0.14 8.66 -15.86
N ASN A 75 -0.39 8.52 -14.65
CA ASN A 75 0.26 8.95 -13.42
C ASN A 75 0.78 7.73 -12.64
N THR A 76 2.04 7.39 -12.87
CA THR A 76 2.65 6.21 -12.23
C THR A 76 3.07 6.46 -10.78
N ASP A 77 3.02 7.69 -10.29
CA ASP A 77 3.40 7.99 -8.90
C ASP A 77 2.32 7.55 -7.91
N TYR A 78 1.07 7.51 -8.34
CA TYR A 78 -0.07 7.03 -7.55
C TYR A 78 -0.43 5.57 -7.81
N PHE A 79 -0.06 5.04 -8.97
CA PHE A 79 -0.38 3.68 -9.36
C PHE A 79 0.87 2.98 -9.90
N LYS A 80 1.45 2.07 -9.10
CA LYS A 80 2.54 1.20 -9.55
C LYS A 80 2.07 -0.23 -9.68
N ARG A 81 2.56 -0.93 -10.70
CA ARG A 81 2.31 -2.36 -10.91
C ARG A 81 3.56 -3.04 -11.44
N TYR A 82 3.96 -4.10 -10.77
CA TYR A 82 5.10 -4.94 -11.13
C TYR A 82 4.65 -6.38 -11.37
N VAL A 83 5.30 -7.03 -12.32
CA VAL A 83 5.06 -8.44 -12.64
C VAL A 83 6.32 -9.24 -12.46
N TYR A 84 6.16 -10.39 -11.80
CA TYR A 84 7.14 -11.46 -11.68
C TYR A 84 6.73 -12.59 -12.61
N HIS A 85 7.31 -12.62 -13.81
CA HIS A 85 6.92 -13.57 -14.87
C HIS A 85 7.13 -15.03 -14.47
N ASP A 86 8.23 -15.34 -13.80
CA ASP A 86 8.58 -16.70 -13.37
C ASP A 86 7.55 -17.31 -12.40
N TYR A 87 6.82 -16.46 -11.67
CA TYR A 87 5.82 -16.84 -10.68
C TYR A 87 4.38 -16.51 -11.13
N ASN A 88 4.22 -15.89 -12.30
CA ASN A 88 2.96 -15.30 -12.75
C ASN A 88 2.28 -14.50 -11.61
N PHE A 89 3.08 -13.73 -10.88
CA PHE A 89 2.67 -12.99 -9.69
C PHE A 89 2.68 -11.49 -10.02
N THR A 90 1.60 -10.80 -9.67
CA THR A 90 1.49 -9.35 -9.85
C THR A 90 1.39 -8.66 -8.50
N ILE A 91 2.19 -7.62 -8.29
CA ILE A 91 2.11 -6.76 -7.13
C ILE A 91 1.77 -5.33 -7.57
N ALA A 92 0.79 -4.70 -6.94
CA ALA A 92 0.35 -3.36 -7.30
C ALA A 92 0.15 -2.47 -6.06
N THR A 93 0.37 -1.18 -6.21
CA THR A 93 -0.09 -0.15 -5.28
C THR A 93 -1.18 0.69 -5.93
N LEU A 94 -2.26 0.87 -5.19
CA LEU A 94 -3.41 1.67 -5.59
C LEU A 94 -3.55 2.79 -4.56
N TRP A 95 -3.41 4.03 -5.00
CA TRP A 95 -3.54 5.17 -4.10
C TRP A 95 -5.01 5.34 -3.70
N SER A 96 -5.29 5.08 -2.43
CA SER A 96 -6.59 5.30 -1.82
C SER A 96 -6.38 5.60 -0.33
N PRO A 97 -5.91 6.82 0.01
CA PRO A 97 -5.49 7.16 1.37
C PRO A 97 -6.62 7.09 2.41
N TYR A 98 -7.87 7.06 1.95
CA TYR A 98 -9.05 6.95 2.81
C TYR A 98 -9.86 5.67 2.59
N LEU A 99 -9.50 4.84 1.58
CA LEU A 99 -10.21 3.62 1.13
C LEU A 99 -11.64 3.84 0.61
N VAL A 100 -12.29 4.92 1.05
CA VAL A 100 -13.59 5.43 0.59
C VAL A 100 -13.40 6.55 -0.41
N LYS A 101 -14.45 6.81 -1.19
CA LYS A 101 -14.47 7.95 -2.09
C LYS A 101 -14.25 9.22 -1.30
N SER A 102 -13.36 10.06 -1.81
CA SER A 102 -13.00 11.33 -1.20
C SER A 102 -12.96 12.42 -2.25
N ARG A 103 -13.29 13.64 -1.83
CA ARG A 103 -13.22 14.84 -2.66
C ARG A 103 -12.49 15.93 -1.90
N ASP A 104 -11.40 16.40 -2.48
CA ASP A 104 -10.67 17.55 -1.99
C ASP A 104 -11.42 18.84 -2.38
N ALA A 105 -11.56 19.79 -1.45
CA ALA A 105 -12.12 21.10 -1.71
C ALA A 105 -11.16 21.99 -2.54
N ASP A 106 -9.87 21.72 -2.47
CA ASP A 106 -8.85 22.32 -3.32
C ASP A 106 -8.69 21.45 -4.59
N PRO A 107 -9.10 21.94 -5.77
CA PRO A 107 -8.96 21.20 -7.02
C PRO A 107 -7.50 20.98 -7.44
N SER A 108 -6.53 21.67 -6.81
CA SER A 108 -5.10 21.45 -7.04
C SER A 108 -4.50 20.36 -6.14
N GLY A 109 -5.19 19.97 -5.06
CA GLY A 109 -4.76 18.92 -4.11
C GLY A 109 -3.45 19.22 -3.37
N ASN A 110 -3.03 20.49 -3.34
CA ASN A 110 -1.73 20.89 -2.79
C ASN A 110 -1.86 21.62 -1.44
N ASP A 111 -3.06 22.09 -1.09
CA ASP A 111 -3.29 22.73 0.20
C ASP A 111 -3.48 21.68 1.32
N ILE A 112 -2.51 21.68 2.24
CA ILE A 112 -2.54 20.84 3.45
C ILE A 112 -3.73 21.12 4.37
N ASN A 113 -4.32 22.30 4.28
CA ASN A 113 -5.47 22.73 5.09
C ASN A 113 -6.81 22.57 4.36
N SER A 114 -6.79 22.03 3.15
CA SER A 114 -8.02 21.82 2.40
C SER A 114 -8.93 20.83 3.10
N ILE A 115 -10.22 21.17 3.17
CA ILE A 115 -11.24 20.32 3.76
C ILE A 115 -11.54 19.17 2.80
N MET A 116 -11.32 17.95 3.27
CA MET A 116 -11.64 16.73 2.54
C MET A 116 -13.07 16.29 2.86
N SER A 117 -13.89 16.11 1.83
CA SER A 117 -15.18 15.43 1.95
C SER A 117 -14.99 13.92 1.78
N LEU A 118 -15.54 13.12 2.69
CA LEU A 118 -15.47 11.66 2.66
C LEU A 118 -16.88 11.07 2.56
N TYR A 119 -17.06 10.14 1.63
CA TYR A 119 -18.34 9.46 1.40
C TYR A 119 -18.22 8.04 1.97
N LEU A 120 -18.56 7.88 3.25
CA LEU A 120 -18.28 6.64 4.01
C LEU A 120 -19.05 5.40 3.49
N ASP A 121 -20.11 5.64 2.73
CA ASP A 121 -20.96 4.66 2.07
C ASP A 121 -20.50 4.30 0.65
N GLU A 122 -19.56 5.05 0.08
CA GLU A 122 -19.02 4.83 -1.26
C GLU A 122 -17.56 4.39 -1.21
N LEU A 123 -17.25 3.21 -1.76
CA LEU A 123 -15.87 2.76 -1.91
C LEU A 123 -15.13 3.60 -2.96
N ASP A 124 -13.84 3.81 -2.73
CA ASP A 124 -12.96 4.36 -3.76
C ASP A 124 -12.94 3.42 -4.99
N GLU A 125 -12.93 3.98 -6.19
CA GLU A 125 -12.82 3.22 -7.44
C GLU A 125 -11.56 2.35 -7.46
N ALA A 126 -10.47 2.82 -6.87
CA ALA A 126 -9.24 2.06 -6.68
C ALA A 126 -9.49 0.74 -5.91
N CYS A 127 -10.43 0.75 -4.96
CA CYS A 127 -10.81 -0.42 -4.16
C CYS A 127 -11.80 -1.36 -4.88
N MET A 128 -12.49 -0.89 -5.91
CA MET A 128 -13.52 -1.66 -6.63
C MET A 128 -12.97 -2.65 -7.68
N ALA A 129 -11.64 -2.71 -7.88
CA ALA A 129 -11.02 -3.63 -8.84
C ALA A 129 -11.20 -5.12 -8.45
N ASN A 130 -12.30 -5.73 -8.89
CA ASN A 130 -12.68 -7.10 -8.53
C ASN A 130 -11.95 -8.15 -9.38
N SER A 131 -11.03 -8.88 -8.76
CA SER A 131 -10.50 -10.13 -9.29
C SER A 131 -10.34 -11.12 -8.13
N GLY A 132 -11.02 -12.26 -8.21
CA GLY A 132 -11.11 -13.27 -7.15
C GLY A 132 -9.79 -13.96 -6.75
N ARG A 133 -8.67 -13.61 -7.40
CA ARG A 133 -7.30 -14.07 -7.07
C ARG A 133 -6.42 -12.97 -6.47
N THR A 134 -7.02 -11.83 -6.11
CA THR A 134 -6.29 -10.68 -5.57
C THR A 134 -6.37 -10.65 -4.05
N ILE A 135 -5.22 -10.74 -3.40
CA ILE A 135 -5.06 -10.43 -1.98
C ILE A 135 -4.95 -8.91 -1.86
N ARG A 136 -5.76 -8.29 -0.99
CA ARG A 136 -5.76 -6.84 -0.74
C ARG A 136 -5.22 -6.57 0.67
N LEU A 137 -4.18 -5.75 0.75
CA LEU A 137 -3.65 -5.22 2.00
C LEU A 137 -4.05 -3.76 2.08
N CYS A 138 -4.93 -3.45 3.03
CA CYS A 138 -5.39 -2.10 3.30
C CYS A 138 -4.88 -1.67 4.67
N ASP A 139 -4.33 -0.48 4.76
CA ASP A 139 -3.96 0.14 6.03
C ASP A 139 -4.53 1.58 6.06
N ARG A 140 -4.62 2.18 7.25
CA ARG A 140 -5.12 3.54 7.45
C ARG A 140 -4.42 4.11 8.67
N LEU A 141 -3.26 4.73 8.47
CA LEU A 141 -2.44 5.23 9.58
C LEU A 141 -2.11 6.72 9.52
N SER A 142 -2.15 7.38 8.36
CA SER A 142 -1.45 8.66 8.23
C SER A 142 -2.26 9.95 8.42
N ARG A 143 -3.61 9.92 8.55
CA ARG A 143 -4.42 11.15 8.69
C ARG A 143 -5.38 11.11 9.87
N THR A 144 -5.21 12.06 10.80
CA THR A 144 -6.18 12.36 11.85
C THR A 144 -7.42 12.95 11.20
N MET A 145 -8.55 12.28 11.38
CA MET A 145 -9.85 12.71 10.89
C MET A 145 -10.43 13.73 11.86
N VAL A 146 -10.43 15.01 11.48
CA VAL A 146 -11.30 15.99 12.13
C VAL A 146 -12.62 15.93 11.39
N LEU A 147 -13.60 15.23 11.95
CA LEU A 147 -14.98 15.38 11.50
C LEU A 147 -15.40 16.81 11.86
N PRO A 148 -15.92 17.63 10.92
CA PRO A 148 -16.64 18.82 11.33
C PRO A 148 -17.80 18.35 12.21
N ASP A 149 -17.99 18.98 13.37
CA ASP A 149 -19.18 18.77 14.19
C ASP A 149 -20.39 19.05 13.32
N THR A 150 -20.97 18.00 12.74
CA THR A 150 -22.29 18.09 12.16
C THR A 150 -23.22 18.23 13.35
N ASP A 151 -23.74 19.44 13.54
CA ASP A 151 -24.92 19.66 14.37
C ASP A 151 -26.01 18.71 13.86
N ILE A 152 -26.13 17.55 14.51
CA ILE A 152 -27.24 16.63 14.31
C ILE A 152 -28.45 17.33 14.95
N PRO A 153 -29.45 17.80 14.19
CA PRO A 153 -30.67 18.29 14.80
C PRO A 153 -31.33 17.10 15.49
N ARG A 154 -31.48 17.20 16.81
CA ARG A 154 -32.30 16.28 17.59
C ARG A 154 -33.75 16.47 17.13
N THR A 155 -34.30 15.46 16.48
CA THR A 155 -35.75 15.23 16.37
C THR A 155 -36.09 13.93 17.05
#